data_AF-A0A9X2KJU2-F1
#
_entry.id   AF-A0A9X2KJU2-F1
#
_cell.length_a   1.000
_cell.length_b   1.000
_cell.length_c   1.000
_cell.angle_alpha   90.00
_cell.angle_beta   90.00
_cell.angle_gamma   90.00
#
_symmetry.space_group_name_H-M   'P 1'
#
loop_
_entity.id
_entity.type
_entity.pdbx_description
1 polymer ?
#
loop_
_entity_poly.entity_id
_entity_poly.type
_entity_poly.pdbx_seq_one_letter_code
_entity_poly.pdbx_strand_id
1 'polypeptide(L)'
;MRLLIAALAALLCAGFAPPQAAPVYVTRHYDTPAGERDPDLLPAGTARADKLAKWFRGKKLAAIYVSDFKRTRQTAAPLAAIRGIVPEPYDPRDTPAIVARARAAGKPVLIVGHSNTVPDLVQQLGGQRPADLKHEDFGDLWTVRGGKAKHVKIEP
;
A
#
# COMPACT_ATOMS: atom_id res chain seq x y z
N MET A 1 27.52 -23.09 57.16
CA MET A 1 27.23 -22.05 56.14
C MET A 1 26.96 -22.75 54.81
N ARG A 2 25.75 -23.30 54.65
CA ARG A 2 25.29 -24.04 53.46
C ARG A 2 24.06 -23.31 52.91
N LEU A 3 24.29 -22.24 52.17
CA LEU A 3 23.26 -21.55 51.41
C LEU A 3 23.92 -21.02 50.14
N LEU A 4 23.14 -20.92 49.07
CA LEU A 4 23.46 -20.28 47.78
C LEU A 4 23.94 -21.18 46.63
N ILE A 5 23.15 -22.19 46.25
CA ILE A 5 23.03 -22.55 44.82
C ILE A 5 21.56 -22.89 44.55
N ALA A 6 20.72 -21.87 44.39
CA ALA A 6 19.39 -22.06 43.82
C ALA A 6 19.03 -20.80 43.02
N ALA A 7 18.58 -21.04 41.79
CA ALA A 7 17.89 -20.10 40.91
C ALA A 7 18.75 -19.00 40.24
N LEU A 8 19.58 -19.40 39.28
CA LEU A 8 19.92 -18.54 38.13
C LEU A 8 19.61 -19.28 36.81
N ALA A 9 18.35 -19.67 36.63
CA ALA A 9 17.88 -20.34 35.41
C ALA A 9 16.50 -19.84 34.97
N ALA A 10 16.23 -18.54 35.12
CA ALA A 10 14.94 -17.98 34.74
C ALA A 10 15.08 -16.58 34.15
N LEU A 11 15.94 -16.36 33.15
CA LEU A 11 15.96 -15.06 32.47
C LEU A 11 16.50 -15.11 31.04
N LEU A 12 16.02 -16.05 30.21
CA LEU A 12 16.22 -15.97 28.75
C LEU A 12 15.02 -16.56 27.97
N CYS A 13 13.81 -16.16 28.34
CA CYS A 13 12.71 -16.11 27.37
C CYS A 13 12.56 -14.66 26.90
N ALA A 14 13.55 -14.15 26.17
CA ALA A 14 13.34 -12.97 25.35
C ALA A 14 12.29 -13.38 24.31
N GLY A 15 11.04 -12.95 24.50
CA GLY A 15 9.92 -13.29 23.64
C GLY A 15 10.25 -12.99 22.20
N PHE A 16 10.37 -14.03 21.38
CA PHE A 16 10.39 -13.89 19.92
C PHE A 16 9.00 -13.41 19.50
N ALA A 17 8.80 -12.10 19.45
CA ALA A 17 7.67 -11.55 18.73
C ALA A 17 7.84 -11.96 17.26
N PRO A 18 6.85 -12.62 16.64
CA PRO A 18 6.97 -13.02 15.24
C PRO A 18 7.27 -11.76 14.39
N PRO A 19 8.13 -11.88 13.36
CA PRO A 19 8.48 -10.76 12.52
C PRO A 19 7.21 -10.15 11.94
N GLN A 20 6.99 -8.87 12.22
CA GLN A 20 5.76 -8.21 11.83
C GLN A 20 5.72 -8.03 10.31
N ALA A 21 4.70 -8.61 9.66
CA ALA A 21 4.50 -8.61 8.21
C ALA A 21 4.82 -7.25 7.55
N ALA A 22 5.43 -7.23 6.37
CA ALA A 22 5.70 -5.99 5.67
C ALA A 22 4.38 -5.28 5.27
N PRO A 23 4.31 -3.93 5.34
CA PRO A 23 3.11 -3.21 4.96
C PRO A 23 2.85 -3.26 3.45
N VAL A 24 1.60 -3.46 3.06
CA VAL A 24 1.14 -3.24 1.69
C VAL A 24 0.35 -1.94 1.65
N TYR A 25 0.78 -1.01 0.81
CA TYR A 25 0.10 0.24 0.57
C TYR A 25 -0.86 0.09 -0.59
N VAL A 26 -2.09 0.57 -0.45
CA VAL A 26 -3.12 0.50 -1.50
C VAL A 26 -3.70 1.89 -1.67
N THR A 27 -3.81 2.36 -2.91
CA THR A 27 -4.51 3.60 -3.23
C THR A 27 -5.24 3.44 -4.56
N ARG A 28 -6.30 4.21 -4.77
CA ARG A 28 -6.91 4.39 -6.09
C ARG A 28 -6.02 5.33 -6.90
N HIS A 29 -6.05 5.25 -8.24
CA HIS A 29 -5.59 6.37 -9.05
C HIS A 29 -6.21 7.70 -8.58
N TYR A 30 -5.52 8.80 -8.84
CA TYR A 30 -5.98 10.12 -8.43
C TYR A 30 -6.90 10.78 -9.46
N ASP A 31 -7.18 12.05 -9.21
CA ASP A 31 -8.28 12.83 -9.78
C ASP A 31 -8.25 12.80 -11.31
N THR A 32 -9.35 12.36 -11.91
CA THR A 32 -9.58 12.26 -13.35
C THR A 32 -10.92 12.87 -13.71
N PRO A 33 -11.15 13.32 -14.95
CA PRO A 33 -12.49 13.66 -15.42
C PRO A 33 -13.45 12.46 -15.29
N ALA A 34 -14.74 12.75 -15.13
CA ALA A 34 -15.79 11.75 -15.08
C ALA A 34 -16.14 11.23 -16.48
N GLY A 35 -16.54 9.96 -16.58
CA GLY A 35 -17.09 9.38 -17.82
C GLY A 35 -16.07 8.97 -18.89
N GLU A 36 -14.78 9.26 -18.70
CA GLU A 36 -13.73 8.87 -19.64
C GLU A 36 -13.14 7.49 -19.34
N ARG A 37 -12.83 6.71 -20.38
CA ARG A 37 -12.35 5.32 -20.25
C ARG A 37 -10.93 5.20 -19.72
N ASP A 38 -10.03 6.01 -20.27
CA ASP A 38 -8.63 6.06 -19.85
C ASP A 38 -8.08 7.49 -19.87
N PRO A 39 -8.66 8.37 -19.04
CA PRO A 39 -8.24 9.76 -18.99
C PRO A 39 -6.87 9.91 -18.34
N ASP A 40 -6.22 11.03 -18.67
CA ASP A 40 -5.10 11.55 -17.93
C ASP A 40 -5.55 12.11 -16.57
N LEU A 41 -4.61 12.25 -15.63
CA LEU A 41 -4.87 12.94 -14.37
C LEU A 41 -5.18 14.42 -14.62
N LEU A 42 -6.14 14.94 -13.86
CA LEU A 42 -6.36 16.38 -13.73
C LEU A 42 -5.19 17.02 -12.94
N PRO A 43 -5.06 18.36 -12.97
CA PRO A 43 -4.03 19.06 -12.18
C PRO A 43 -4.05 18.70 -10.69
N ALA A 44 -5.25 18.56 -10.10
CA ALA A 44 -5.41 18.11 -8.71
C ALA A 44 -4.84 16.70 -8.48
N GLY A 45 -5.05 15.77 -9.42
CA GLY A 45 -4.54 14.41 -9.33
C GLY A 45 -3.02 14.35 -9.47
N THR A 46 -2.47 15.19 -10.34
CA THR A 46 -1.01 15.35 -10.49
C THR A 46 -0.37 15.90 -9.22
N ALA A 47 -0.95 16.97 -8.64
CA ALA A 47 -0.47 17.53 -7.37
C ALA A 47 -0.52 16.49 -6.24
N ARG A 48 -1.59 15.71 -6.19
CA ARG A 48 -1.74 14.63 -5.23
C ARG A 48 -0.70 13.51 -5.43
N ALA A 49 -0.35 13.18 -6.67
CA ALA A 49 0.69 12.20 -6.99
C ALA A 49 2.07 12.64 -6.47
N ASP A 50 2.39 13.94 -6.58
CA ASP A 50 3.61 14.51 -5.99
C ASP A 50 3.60 14.45 -4.46
N LYS A 51 2.43 14.68 -3.85
CA LYS A 51 2.24 14.59 -2.39
C LYS A 51 2.34 13.16 -1.89
N LEU A 52 1.86 12.18 -2.65
CA LEU A 52 2.07 10.76 -2.38
C LEU A 52 3.58 10.45 -2.34
N ALA A 53 4.34 10.93 -3.33
CA ALA A 53 5.79 10.75 -3.33
C ALA A 53 6.46 11.36 -2.09
N LYS A 54 6.02 12.55 -1.66
CA LYS A 54 6.48 13.20 -0.41
C LYS A 54 6.08 12.41 0.83
N TRP A 55 4.86 11.87 0.89
CA TRP A 55 4.38 11.06 2.01
C TRP A 55 5.25 9.81 2.22
N PHE A 56 5.72 9.22 1.12
CA PHE A 56 6.62 8.08 1.17
C PHE A 56 8.05 8.41 1.62
N ARG A 57 8.45 9.68 1.82
CA ARG A 57 9.81 10.04 2.28
C ARG A 57 10.16 9.32 3.59
N GLY A 58 11.39 8.80 3.66
CA GLY A 58 11.89 8.03 4.80
C GLY A 58 11.26 6.62 4.95
N LYS A 59 10.29 6.24 4.12
CA LYS A 59 9.72 4.89 4.12
C LYS A 59 10.47 3.97 3.15
N LYS A 60 10.57 2.69 3.49
CA LYS A 60 11.05 1.65 2.56
C LYS A 60 9.92 1.30 1.58
N LEU A 61 10.25 1.11 0.32
CA LEU A 61 9.35 0.65 -0.72
C LEU A 61 10.18 -0.17 -1.72
N ALA A 62 9.73 -1.38 -2.02
CA ALA A 62 10.47 -2.33 -2.86
C ALA A 62 9.87 -2.47 -4.27
N ALA A 63 8.55 -2.34 -4.41
CA ALA A 63 7.87 -2.42 -5.69
C ALA A 63 6.65 -1.50 -5.73
N ILE A 64 6.28 -1.11 -6.94
CA ILE A 64 5.06 -0.36 -7.24
C ILE A 64 4.31 -1.14 -8.31
N TYR A 65 3.06 -1.48 -8.04
CA TYR A 65 2.18 -2.19 -8.96
C TYR A 65 1.10 -1.26 -9.48
N VAL A 66 0.92 -1.25 -10.79
CA VAL A 66 -0.05 -0.40 -11.50
C VAL A 66 -0.82 -1.25 -12.51
N SER A 67 -2.07 -0.91 -12.78
CA SER A 67 -2.74 -1.44 -13.98
C SER A 67 -2.22 -0.74 -15.24
N ASP A 68 -2.67 -1.19 -16.41
CA ASP A 68 -2.19 -0.61 -17.67
C ASP A 68 -2.73 0.79 -17.99
N PHE A 69 -3.75 1.26 -17.27
CA PHE A 69 -4.40 2.56 -17.46
C PHE A 69 -3.45 3.73 -17.18
N LYS A 70 -3.56 4.81 -17.96
CA LYS A 70 -2.74 6.02 -17.80
C LYS A 70 -2.80 6.58 -16.39
N ARG A 71 -4.00 6.72 -15.85
CA ARG A 71 -4.25 7.29 -14.51
C ARG A 71 -3.55 6.56 -13.36
N THR A 72 -3.42 5.23 -13.42
CA THR A 72 -2.69 4.48 -12.37
C THR A 72 -1.18 4.65 -12.53
N ARG A 73 -0.66 4.62 -13.77
CA ARG A 73 0.75 4.90 -14.06
C ARG A 73 1.16 6.31 -13.64
N GLN A 74 0.36 7.32 -14.01
CA GLN A 74 0.60 8.72 -13.67
C GLN A 74 0.55 8.99 -12.17
N THR A 75 -0.36 8.32 -11.45
CA THR A 75 -0.43 8.44 -9.98
C THR A 75 0.86 7.93 -9.32
N ALA A 76 1.45 6.85 -9.84
CA ALA A 76 2.69 6.28 -9.33
C ALA A 76 3.97 7.00 -9.81
N ALA A 77 3.91 7.70 -10.96
CA ALA A 77 5.10 8.18 -11.66
C ALA A 77 6.03 9.07 -10.82
N PRO A 78 5.56 10.05 -10.03
CA PRO A 78 6.46 10.89 -9.23
C PRO A 78 7.22 10.08 -8.17
N LEU A 79 6.54 9.14 -7.52
CA LEU A 79 7.15 8.26 -6.52
C LEU A 79 8.15 7.29 -7.16
N ALA A 80 7.77 6.69 -8.28
CA ALA A 80 8.63 5.80 -9.06
C ALA A 80 9.94 6.49 -9.46
N ALA A 81 9.86 7.72 -9.97
CA ALA A 81 11.01 8.52 -10.37
C ALA A 81 11.94 8.84 -9.19
N ILE A 82 11.40 9.31 -8.06
CA ILE A 82 12.20 9.64 -6.85
C ILE A 82 12.85 8.39 -6.24
N ARG A 83 12.26 7.21 -6.44
CA ARG A 83 12.78 5.95 -5.88
C ARG A 83 13.63 5.14 -6.86
N GLY A 84 13.67 5.50 -8.14
CA GLY A 84 14.28 4.68 -9.18
C GLY A 84 13.63 3.30 -9.32
N ILE A 85 12.33 3.19 -9.00
CA ILE A 85 11.57 1.93 -9.10
C ILE A 85 10.79 1.96 -10.41
N VAL A 86 10.95 0.94 -11.25
CA VAL A 86 10.11 0.76 -12.42
C VAL A 86 8.75 0.18 -11.98
N PRO A 87 7.62 0.85 -12.26
CA PRO A 87 6.31 0.28 -11.94
C PRO A 87 6.04 -1.00 -12.72
N GLU A 88 5.56 -2.03 -12.04
CA GLU A 88 5.28 -3.34 -12.60
C GLU A 88 3.78 -3.47 -12.89
N PRO A 89 3.39 -3.88 -14.11
CA PRO A 89 1.98 -4.01 -14.46
C PRO A 89 1.31 -5.19 -13.72
N TYR A 90 0.00 -5.08 -13.51
CA TYR A 90 -0.88 -6.18 -13.08
C TYR A 90 -2.26 -6.07 -13.74
N ASP A 91 -2.97 -7.20 -13.88
CA ASP A 91 -4.35 -7.21 -14.36
C ASP A 91 -5.30 -6.82 -13.21
N PRO A 92 -6.02 -5.68 -13.29
CA PRO A 92 -6.98 -5.29 -12.25
C PRO A 92 -8.18 -6.23 -12.13
N ARG A 93 -8.39 -7.15 -13.07
CA ARG A 93 -9.44 -8.18 -13.02
C ARG A 93 -9.04 -9.39 -12.18
N ASP A 94 -7.75 -9.56 -11.92
CA ASP A 94 -7.20 -10.65 -11.10
C ASP A 94 -6.61 -10.09 -9.80
N THR A 95 -7.50 -9.60 -8.92
CA THR A 95 -7.08 -9.12 -7.61
C THR A 95 -6.40 -10.19 -6.74
N PRO A 96 -6.80 -11.49 -6.78
CA PRO A 96 -6.08 -12.52 -6.03
C PRO A 96 -4.60 -12.66 -6.44
N ALA A 97 -4.28 -12.59 -7.74
CA ALA A 97 -2.89 -12.69 -8.20
C ALA A 97 -2.02 -11.55 -7.68
N ILE A 98 -2.49 -10.30 -7.73
CA ILE A 98 -1.72 -9.17 -7.21
C ILE A 98 -1.58 -9.21 -5.68
N VAL A 99 -2.60 -9.70 -4.95
CA VAL A 99 -2.51 -9.94 -3.50
C VAL A 99 -1.47 -11.00 -3.18
N ALA A 100 -1.44 -12.11 -3.92
CA ALA A 100 -0.45 -13.17 -3.77
C ALA A 100 0.97 -12.63 -4.03
N ARG A 101 1.16 -11.87 -5.11
CA ARG A 101 2.44 -11.22 -5.45
C ARG A 101 2.90 -10.25 -4.37
N ALA A 102 2.00 -9.41 -3.85
CA ALA A 102 2.32 -8.48 -2.78
C ALA A 102 2.73 -9.19 -1.47
N ARG A 103 2.08 -10.31 -1.12
CA ARG A 103 2.46 -11.14 0.02
C ARG A 103 3.81 -11.82 -0.19
N ALA A 104 4.02 -12.41 -1.37
CA ALA A 104 5.25 -13.12 -1.72
C ALA A 104 6.47 -12.19 -1.73
N ALA A 105 6.29 -10.90 -2.04
CA ALA A 105 7.37 -9.92 -1.99
C ALA A 105 8.02 -9.80 -0.60
N GLY A 106 7.27 -10.05 0.48
CA GLY A 106 7.78 -9.99 1.87
C GLY A 106 8.36 -8.63 2.27
N LYS A 107 8.17 -7.60 1.44
CA LYS A 107 8.75 -6.26 1.55
C LYS A 107 7.64 -5.22 1.34
N PRO A 108 7.84 -3.96 1.76
CA PRO A 108 6.85 -2.93 1.53
C PRO A 108 6.60 -2.69 0.04
N VAL A 109 5.34 -2.68 -0.39
CA VAL A 109 4.95 -2.47 -1.79
C VAL A 109 3.75 -1.53 -1.89
N LEU A 110 3.58 -0.85 -3.01
CA LEU A 110 2.42 -0.02 -3.32
C LEU A 110 1.62 -0.67 -4.45
N ILE A 111 0.30 -0.74 -4.30
CA ILE A 111 -0.65 -1.11 -5.36
C ILE A 111 -1.51 0.11 -5.67
N VAL A 112 -1.50 0.55 -6.93
CA VAL A 112 -2.37 1.61 -7.44
C VAL A 112 -3.49 0.99 -8.27
N GLY A 113 -4.71 1.03 -7.73
CA GLY A 113 -5.89 0.40 -8.33
C GLY A 113 -7.00 1.38 -8.70
N HIS A 114 -8.23 0.89 -8.67
CA HIS A 114 -9.44 1.59 -9.12
C HIS A 114 -10.48 1.65 -8.00
N SER A 115 -11.49 2.51 -8.15
CA SER A 115 -12.56 2.68 -7.16
C SER A 115 -13.26 1.36 -6.81
N ASN A 116 -13.43 0.49 -7.81
CA ASN A 116 -14.06 -0.81 -7.68
C ASN A 116 -13.12 -1.94 -7.22
N THR A 117 -11.80 -1.77 -7.25
CA THR A 117 -10.86 -2.82 -6.84
C THR A 117 -10.23 -2.55 -5.47
N VAL A 118 -10.07 -1.27 -5.10
CA VAL A 118 -9.35 -0.88 -3.89
C VAL A 118 -10.02 -1.39 -2.60
N PRO A 119 -11.35 -1.29 -2.42
CA PRO A 119 -11.98 -1.85 -1.22
C PRO A 119 -11.68 -3.34 -1.04
N ASP A 120 -11.81 -4.12 -2.11
CA ASP A 120 -11.61 -5.57 -2.09
C ASP A 120 -10.13 -5.93 -1.92
N LEU A 121 -9.20 -5.17 -2.52
CA LEU A 121 -7.77 -5.34 -2.29
C LEU A 121 -7.41 -5.13 -0.82
N VAL A 122 -7.94 -4.07 -0.18
CA VAL A 122 -7.71 -3.80 1.25
C VAL A 122 -8.22 -4.96 2.10
N GLN A 123 -9.42 -5.48 1.80
CA GLN A 123 -9.99 -6.64 2.50
C GLN A 123 -9.16 -7.91 2.30
N GLN A 124 -8.80 -8.25 1.05
CA GLN A 124 -8.04 -9.45 0.72
C GLN A 124 -6.65 -9.44 1.36
N LEU A 125 -6.05 -8.27 1.56
CA LEU A 125 -4.79 -8.09 2.30
C LEU A 125 -4.94 -8.21 3.83
N GLY A 126 -6.17 -8.37 4.32
CA GLY A 126 -6.51 -8.52 5.74
C GLY A 126 -6.84 -7.20 6.45
N GLY A 127 -7.02 -6.10 5.73
CA GLY A 127 -7.53 -4.85 6.27
C GLY A 127 -9.04 -4.87 6.46
N GLN A 128 -9.56 -3.90 7.21
CA GLN A 128 -11.01 -3.63 7.18
C GLN A 128 -11.37 -3.10 5.80
N ARG A 129 -12.36 -3.73 5.14
CA ARG A 129 -12.87 -3.28 3.84
C ARG A 129 -13.45 -1.86 3.99
N PRO A 130 -12.94 -0.85 3.26
CA PRO A 130 -13.61 0.45 3.22
C PRO A 130 -14.97 0.34 2.51
N ALA A 131 -15.78 1.39 2.63
CA ALA A 131 -16.98 1.53 1.81
C ALA A 131 -16.62 1.59 0.32
N ASP A 132 -17.60 1.34 -0.53
CA ASP A 132 -17.43 1.50 -1.97
C ASP A 132 -17.10 2.95 -2.30
N LEU A 133 -16.11 3.14 -3.18
CA LEU A 133 -15.59 4.45 -3.55
C LEU A 133 -16.40 5.01 -4.71
N LYS A 134 -16.91 6.24 -4.55
CA LYS A 134 -17.58 7.00 -5.59
C LYS A 134 -16.55 7.68 -6.49
N HIS A 135 -17.02 8.30 -7.56
CA HIS A 135 -16.11 8.96 -8.50
C HIS A 135 -15.27 10.04 -7.80
N GLU A 136 -15.89 10.82 -6.92
CA GLU A 136 -15.30 11.96 -6.21
C GLU A 136 -14.29 11.54 -5.11
N ASP A 137 -14.28 10.27 -4.73
CA ASP A 137 -13.43 9.74 -3.66
C ASP A 137 -12.00 9.47 -4.14
N PHE A 138 -11.19 10.53 -4.21
CA PHE A 138 -9.77 10.47 -4.56
C PHE A 138 -8.86 10.73 -3.35
N GLY A 139 -7.65 10.18 -3.38
CA GLY A 139 -6.59 10.53 -2.43
C GLY A 139 -6.46 9.65 -1.21
N ASP A 140 -7.32 8.66 -1.05
CA ASP A 140 -7.23 7.71 0.05
C ASP A 140 -6.04 6.76 -0.12
N LEU A 141 -5.25 6.61 0.93
CA LEU A 141 -4.13 5.69 1.03
C LEU A 141 -4.33 4.78 2.24
N TRP A 142 -4.41 3.49 2.00
CA TRP A 142 -4.47 2.47 3.04
C TRP A 142 -3.09 1.84 3.22
N THR A 143 -2.67 1.70 4.48
CA THR A 143 -1.53 0.88 4.88
C THR A 143 -2.06 -0.37 5.56
N VAL A 144 -1.96 -1.51 4.88
CA VAL A 144 -2.41 -2.81 5.41
C VAL A 144 -1.22 -3.58 5.98
N ARG A 145 -1.30 -3.97 7.24
CA ARG A 145 -0.23 -4.69 7.94
C ARG A 145 -0.80 -5.51 9.10
N GLY A 146 -0.49 -6.81 9.13
CA GLY A 146 -0.82 -7.69 10.26
C GLY A 146 -2.32 -7.72 10.60
N GLY A 147 -3.18 -7.83 9.59
CA GLY A 147 -4.64 -7.88 9.79
C GLY A 147 -5.30 -6.54 10.15
N LYS A 148 -4.58 -5.42 10.00
CA LYS A 148 -5.09 -4.07 10.29
C LYS A 148 -4.85 -3.16 9.09
N ALA A 149 -5.78 -2.24 8.86
CA ALA A 149 -5.61 -1.15 7.91
C ALA A 149 -5.54 0.18 8.67
N LYS A 150 -4.55 1.02 8.32
CA LYS A 150 -4.54 2.44 8.66
C LYS A 150 -4.87 3.24 7.41
N HIS A 151 -5.67 4.28 7.56
CA HIS A 151 -6.10 5.13 6.45
C HIS A 151 -5.56 6.55 6.64
N VAL A 152 -5.15 7.18 5.55
CA VAL A 152 -4.81 8.61 5.47
C VAL A 152 -5.34 9.18 4.16
N LYS A 153 -5.65 10.48 4.16
CA LYS A 153 -5.98 11.23 2.95
C LYS A 153 -4.74 12.00 2.48
N ILE A 154 -4.35 11.82 1.23
CA ILE A 154 -3.30 12.61 0.58
C ILE A 154 -3.98 13.79 -0.08
N GLU A 155 -3.89 15.00 0.46
CA GLU A 155 -4.47 16.21 -0.16
C GLU A 155 -3.60 16.75 -1.32
N PRO A 156 -4.17 17.52 -2.28
CA PRO A 156 -3.41 18.18 -3.35
C PRO A 156 -2.31 19.13 -2.85
#